data_AF-A0A7H0H4W6-F1
#
_entry.id   AF-A0A7H0H4W6-F1
#
_cell.length_a   1.000
_cell.length_b   1.000
_cell.length_c   1.000
_cell.angle_alpha   90.00
_cell.angle_beta   90.00
_cell.angle_gamma   90.00
#
_symmetry.space_group_name_H-M   'P 1'
#
loop_
_entity.id
_entity.type
_entity.pdbx_description
1 polymer ?
#
loop_
_entity_poly.entity_id
_entity_poly.type
_entity_poly.pdbx_seq_one_letter_code
_entity_poly.pdbx_strand_id
1 'polypeptide(L)'
;MTPIVFLDANVLVPYNLMSVLLTMAEDGLFIPRWSQAVLDETSRALVEKLGLPRDDVTRRIQAMTEAFPEAMVTGYEHLEATVNCDPKDRHVLAAAVAAGADALVTVNLRDFPTDEMDRLEIDVLHPEQFLFQVWSVDIDAVRAALLRDATRRVRPPTNLGDLLAKLAPLAPTFANAVHQWGEAPRADISAVPLLVAVEDESTPAAGLAIPDLRDPLHVAMMWFGALDGSGAPNAALVELTLNPGAFGDFGWANDLLEGFGIASRVFPAVDSDDICFVHFVPEAAHAAQAFGSFILSDVVFMTLVKIEDGTWRVWGLGKAMPSAGQVFRRA
;
A
#
# COMPACT_ATOMS: atom_id res chain seq x y z
N MET A 1 -22.01 -5.60 -9.95
CA MET A 1 -21.44 -6.52 -10.95
C MET A 1 -19.99 -6.71 -10.60
N THR A 2 -19.46 -7.92 -10.64
CA THR A 2 -18.04 -8.18 -10.32
C THR A 2 -17.15 -7.62 -11.44
N PRO A 3 -16.15 -6.78 -11.12
CA PRO A 3 -15.35 -6.13 -12.16
C PRO A 3 -14.48 -7.13 -12.93
N ILE A 4 -14.34 -6.92 -14.23
CA ILE A 4 -13.42 -7.64 -15.12
C ILE A 4 -12.08 -6.91 -15.09
N VAL A 5 -11.03 -7.62 -14.71
CA VAL A 5 -9.71 -7.01 -14.48
C VAL A 5 -8.67 -7.71 -15.32
N PHE A 6 -8.04 -6.96 -16.22
CA PHE A 6 -6.92 -7.45 -17.02
C PHE A 6 -5.62 -7.33 -16.23
N LEU A 7 -4.88 -8.43 -16.11
CA LEU A 7 -3.62 -8.50 -15.36
C LEU A 7 -2.44 -8.50 -16.33
N ASP A 8 -1.56 -7.51 -16.21
CA ASP A 8 -0.33 -7.40 -16.99
C ASP A 8 0.74 -8.41 -16.49
N ALA A 9 1.73 -8.74 -17.33
CA ALA A 9 2.82 -9.64 -17.00
C ALA A 9 3.61 -9.15 -15.78
N ASN A 10 3.79 -7.83 -15.64
CA ASN A 10 4.57 -7.25 -14.55
C ASN A 10 3.91 -7.38 -13.16
N VAL A 11 2.62 -7.69 -13.08
CA VAL A 11 1.90 -8.03 -11.82
C VAL A 11 1.77 -9.53 -11.61
N LEU A 12 1.87 -10.31 -12.69
CA LEU A 12 1.89 -11.77 -12.65
C LEU A 12 3.28 -12.33 -12.35
N VAL A 13 4.37 -11.62 -12.63
CA VAL A 13 5.73 -12.12 -12.33
C VAL A 13 5.98 -12.25 -10.82
N PRO A 14 5.77 -11.22 -9.97
CA PRO A 14 6.05 -11.30 -8.54
C PRO A 14 5.13 -12.33 -7.87
N TYR A 15 5.70 -13.42 -7.36
CA TYR A 15 4.93 -14.56 -6.86
C TYR A 15 3.90 -14.16 -5.78
N ASN A 16 4.30 -13.32 -4.81
CA ASN A 16 3.42 -12.97 -3.69
C ASN A 16 2.22 -12.13 -4.15
N LEU A 17 2.43 -11.15 -5.02
CA LEU A 17 1.35 -10.33 -5.58
C LEU A 17 0.41 -11.18 -6.44
N MET A 18 0.95 -11.95 -7.38
CA MET A 18 0.15 -12.85 -8.23
C MET A 18 -0.69 -13.82 -7.38
N SER A 19 -0.08 -14.47 -6.38
CA SER A 19 -0.76 -15.43 -5.52
C SER A 19 -1.94 -14.80 -4.78
N VAL A 20 -1.77 -13.57 -4.27
CA VAL A 20 -2.83 -12.82 -3.58
C VAL A 20 -3.92 -12.38 -4.55
N LEU A 21 -3.57 -11.81 -5.71
CA LEU A 21 -4.54 -11.40 -6.73
C LEU A 21 -5.40 -12.60 -7.18
N LEU A 22 -4.78 -13.74 -7.47
CA LEU A 22 -5.52 -14.93 -7.87
C LEU A 22 -6.34 -15.53 -6.72
N THR A 23 -5.89 -15.44 -5.47
CA THR A 23 -6.69 -15.89 -4.32
C THR A 23 -7.92 -14.99 -4.15
N MET A 24 -7.80 -13.68 -4.34
CA MET A 24 -8.93 -12.74 -4.33
C MET A 24 -9.90 -13.00 -5.50
N ALA A 25 -9.37 -13.31 -6.68
CA ALA A 25 -10.17 -13.71 -7.84
C ALA A 25 -10.94 -15.02 -7.62
N GLU A 26 -10.31 -16.03 -7.00
CA GLU A 26 -10.99 -17.28 -6.59
C GLU A 26 -12.17 -17.02 -5.66
N ASP A 27 -12.10 -15.98 -4.82
CA ASP A 27 -13.19 -15.55 -3.93
C ASP A 27 -14.26 -14.71 -4.62
N GLY A 28 -14.12 -14.46 -5.93
CA GLY A 28 -15.08 -13.68 -6.70
C GLY A 28 -15.02 -12.18 -6.46
N LEU A 29 -13.91 -11.67 -5.88
CA LEU A 29 -13.72 -10.24 -5.67
C LEU A 29 -13.51 -9.47 -6.98
N PHE A 30 -13.01 -10.16 -8.01
CA PHE A 30 -12.95 -9.69 -9.39
C PHE A 30 -12.81 -10.88 -10.35
N ILE A 31 -13.03 -10.65 -11.65
CA ILE A 31 -12.86 -11.66 -12.72
C ILE A 31 -11.52 -11.38 -13.42
N PRO A 32 -10.49 -12.24 -13.27
CA PRO A 32 -9.19 -12.00 -13.87
C PRO A 32 -9.21 -12.32 -15.38
N ARG A 33 -8.45 -11.55 -16.15
CA ARG A 33 -8.22 -11.75 -17.57
C ARG A 33 -6.74 -11.58 -17.91
N TRP A 34 -6.26 -12.35 -18.88
CA TRP A 34 -4.92 -12.23 -19.47
C TRP A 34 -4.90 -12.82 -20.88
N SER A 35 -3.93 -12.42 -21.70
CA SER A 35 -3.71 -13.03 -23.02
C SER A 35 -2.56 -14.04 -23.00
N GLN A 36 -2.45 -14.87 -24.04
CA GLN A 36 -1.31 -15.77 -24.21
C GLN A 36 0.01 -14.98 -24.28
N ALA A 37 0.03 -13.82 -24.96
CA ALA A 37 1.21 -12.97 -25.05
C ALA A 37 1.68 -12.52 -23.66
N VAL A 38 0.76 -12.10 -22.77
CA VAL A 38 1.08 -11.75 -21.38
C VAL A 38 1.65 -12.94 -20.59
N LEU A 39 1.12 -14.15 -20.78
CA LEU A 39 1.66 -15.35 -20.13
C LEU A 39 3.05 -15.74 -20.67
N ASP A 40 3.31 -15.53 -21.96
CA ASP A 40 4.61 -15.74 -22.57
C ASP A 40 5.65 -14.74 -22.03
N GLU A 41 5.25 -13.48 -21.87
CA GLU A 41 6.07 -12.44 -21.24
C GLU A 41 6.36 -12.73 -19.78
N THR A 42 5.35 -13.19 -19.04
CA THR A 42 5.47 -13.65 -17.66
C THR A 42 6.48 -14.80 -17.57
N SER A 43 6.35 -15.80 -18.45
CA SER A 43 7.24 -16.96 -18.51
C SER A 43 8.67 -16.56 -18.83
N ARG A 44 8.87 -15.68 -19.82
CA ARG A 44 10.18 -15.16 -20.21
C ARG A 44 10.83 -14.41 -19.05
N ALA A 45 10.10 -13.53 -18.37
CA ALA A 45 10.61 -12.79 -17.22
C ALA A 45 11.00 -13.72 -16.06
N LEU A 46 10.20 -14.75 -15.77
CA LEU A 46 10.50 -15.72 -14.71
C LEU A 46 11.78 -16.52 -14.98
N VAL A 47 11.99 -16.95 -16.24
CA VAL A 47 13.18 -17.73 -16.62
C VAL A 47 14.42 -16.84 -16.75
N GLU A 48 14.32 -15.75 -17.51
CA GLU A 48 15.50 -14.96 -17.92
C GLU A 48 15.93 -13.95 -16.86
N LYS A 49 14.97 -13.32 -16.16
CA LYS A 49 15.29 -12.29 -15.15
C LYS A 49 15.42 -12.87 -13.75
N LEU A 50 14.55 -13.81 -13.37
CA LEU A 50 14.55 -14.42 -12.04
C LEU A 50 15.29 -15.76 -11.97
N GLY A 51 15.74 -16.31 -13.12
CA GLY A 51 16.55 -17.52 -13.15
C GLY A 51 15.80 -18.78 -12.71
N LEU A 52 14.46 -18.79 -12.76
CA LEU A 52 13.69 -19.94 -12.32
C LEU A 52 13.79 -21.10 -13.32
N PRO A 53 13.81 -22.36 -12.84
CA PRO A 53 13.78 -23.53 -13.72
C PRO A 53 12.54 -23.52 -14.63
N ARG A 54 12.74 -23.85 -15.91
CA ARG A 54 11.64 -23.84 -16.91
C ARG A 54 10.47 -24.72 -16.48
N ASP A 55 10.73 -25.89 -15.89
CA ASP A 55 9.69 -26.80 -15.43
C ASP A 55 8.83 -26.19 -14.30
N ASP A 56 9.43 -25.40 -13.42
CA ASP A 56 8.71 -24.68 -12.36
C ASP A 56 7.83 -23.57 -12.94
N VAL A 57 8.33 -22.86 -13.94
CA VAL A 57 7.58 -21.82 -14.65
C VAL A 57 6.40 -22.43 -15.42
N THR A 58 6.63 -23.50 -16.18
CA THR A 58 5.57 -24.21 -16.91
C THR A 58 4.47 -24.69 -15.96
N ARG A 59 4.85 -25.32 -14.85
CA ARG A 59 3.91 -25.79 -13.83
C ARG A 59 3.11 -24.65 -13.20
N ARG A 60 3.74 -23.50 -12.98
CA ARG A 60 3.05 -22.30 -12.48
C ARG A 60 2.00 -21.80 -13.48
N ILE A 61 2.38 -21.63 -14.75
CA ILE A 61 1.46 -21.14 -15.78
C ILE A 61 0.31 -22.11 -15.99
N GLN A 62 0.58 -23.42 -16.02
CA GLN A 62 -0.44 -24.45 -16.11
C GLN A 62 -1.42 -24.38 -14.93
N ALA A 63 -0.94 -24.23 -13.70
CA ALA A 63 -1.81 -24.10 -12.54
C ALA A 63 -2.72 -22.86 -12.63
N MET A 64 -2.20 -21.74 -13.16
CA MET A 64 -2.99 -20.53 -13.37
C MET A 64 -4.10 -20.73 -14.42
N THR A 65 -3.78 -21.35 -15.56
CA THR A 65 -4.75 -21.56 -16.65
C THR A 65 -5.76 -22.67 -16.34
N GLU A 66 -5.39 -23.67 -15.54
CA GLU A 66 -6.32 -24.70 -15.05
C GLU A 66 -7.28 -24.13 -14.00
N ALA A 67 -6.81 -23.24 -13.12
CA ALA A 67 -7.65 -22.59 -12.11
C ALA A 67 -8.62 -21.56 -12.73
N PHE A 68 -8.21 -20.88 -13.80
CA PHE A 68 -8.99 -19.85 -14.47
C PHE A 68 -9.06 -20.08 -16.00
N PRO A 69 -9.78 -21.11 -16.46
CA PRO A 69 -9.88 -21.43 -17.88
C PRO A 69 -10.52 -20.28 -18.68
N GLU A 70 -11.44 -19.54 -18.08
CA GLU A 70 -12.13 -18.41 -18.69
C GLU A 70 -11.27 -17.13 -18.72
N ALA A 71 -10.12 -17.06 -18.04
CA ALA A 71 -9.32 -15.83 -18.00
C ALA A 71 -8.60 -15.54 -19.34
N MET A 72 -8.46 -16.54 -20.20
CA MET A 72 -7.73 -16.41 -21.47
C MET A 72 -8.50 -15.56 -22.49
N VAL A 73 -7.91 -14.44 -22.89
CA VAL A 73 -8.43 -13.55 -23.93
C VAL A 73 -7.78 -13.87 -25.27
N THR A 74 -8.61 -13.97 -26.32
CA THR A 74 -8.17 -14.30 -27.69
C THR A 74 -8.84 -13.37 -28.70
N GLY A 75 -8.29 -13.27 -29.92
CA GLY A 75 -8.89 -12.53 -31.02
C GLY A 75 -8.78 -11.01 -30.91
N TYR A 76 -7.88 -10.49 -30.07
CA TYR A 76 -7.69 -9.05 -29.83
C TYR A 76 -6.69 -8.40 -30.79
N GLU A 77 -5.97 -9.17 -31.59
CA GLU A 77 -4.81 -8.72 -32.37
C GLU A 77 -5.18 -7.60 -33.38
N HIS A 78 -6.42 -7.62 -33.88
CA HIS A 78 -6.94 -6.59 -34.79
C HIS A 78 -7.12 -5.21 -34.11
N LEU A 79 -7.21 -5.18 -32.78
CA LEU A 79 -7.34 -3.94 -31.99
C LEU A 79 -5.99 -3.29 -31.70
N GLU A 80 -4.86 -4.01 -31.81
CA GLU A 80 -3.52 -3.46 -31.53
C GLU A 80 -3.19 -2.23 -32.38
N ALA A 81 -3.69 -2.19 -33.61
CA ALA A 81 -3.51 -1.06 -34.53
C ALA A 81 -4.45 0.13 -34.21
N THR A 82 -5.45 -0.08 -33.36
CA THR A 82 -6.50 0.91 -33.06
C THR A 82 -6.33 1.60 -31.71
N VAL A 83 -5.55 1.00 -30.81
CA VAL A 83 -5.28 1.53 -29.47
C VAL A 83 -4.03 2.40 -29.45
N ASN A 84 -4.04 3.43 -28.60
CA ASN A 84 -2.95 4.38 -28.48
C ASN A 84 -2.26 4.32 -27.11
N CYS A 85 -1.22 3.48 -27.00
CA CYS A 85 -0.32 3.38 -25.86
C CYS A 85 1.13 3.15 -26.34
N ASP A 86 2.07 2.92 -25.42
CA ASP A 86 3.43 2.51 -25.79
C ASP A 86 3.37 1.32 -26.79
N PRO A 87 4.14 1.33 -27.89
CA PRO A 87 4.11 0.27 -28.89
C PRO A 87 4.32 -1.13 -28.33
N LYS A 88 5.05 -1.28 -27.23
CA LYS A 88 5.29 -2.58 -26.58
C LYS A 88 4.15 -3.05 -25.71
N ASP A 89 3.19 -2.19 -25.37
CA ASP A 89 2.06 -2.49 -24.49
C ASP A 89 0.71 -2.51 -25.25
N ARG A 90 0.75 -2.40 -26.58
CA ARG A 90 -0.45 -2.45 -27.44
C ARG A 90 -1.19 -3.77 -27.33
N HIS A 91 -0.48 -4.89 -27.24
CA HIS A 91 -1.11 -6.20 -27.08
C HIS A 91 -1.81 -6.32 -25.72
N VAL A 92 -1.26 -5.72 -24.67
CA VAL A 92 -1.86 -5.66 -23.33
C VAL A 92 -3.17 -4.87 -23.38
N LEU A 93 -3.13 -3.65 -23.90
CA LEU A 93 -4.31 -2.79 -23.97
C LEU A 93 -5.39 -3.34 -24.91
N ALA A 94 -4.99 -3.83 -26.09
CA ALA A 94 -5.92 -4.46 -27.04
C ALA A 94 -6.64 -5.66 -26.43
N ALA A 95 -5.91 -6.52 -25.71
CA ALA A 95 -6.50 -7.65 -25.01
C ALA A 95 -7.41 -7.20 -23.85
N ALA A 96 -7.07 -6.15 -23.10
CA ALA A 96 -7.93 -5.58 -22.08
C ALA A 96 -9.27 -5.08 -22.66
N VAL A 97 -9.21 -4.36 -23.80
CA VAL A 97 -10.42 -3.90 -24.53
C VAL A 97 -11.26 -5.08 -25.01
N ALA A 98 -10.65 -6.08 -25.64
CA ALA A 98 -11.36 -7.27 -26.13
C ALA A 98 -12.01 -8.07 -24.99
N ALA A 99 -11.43 -8.02 -23.79
CA ALA A 99 -11.96 -8.69 -22.61
C ALA A 99 -13.17 -7.95 -21.99
N GLY A 100 -13.43 -6.71 -22.40
CA GLY A 100 -14.36 -5.81 -21.71
C GLY A 100 -13.90 -5.51 -20.29
N ALA A 101 -12.58 -5.31 -20.10
CA ALA A 101 -12.03 -5.06 -18.77
C ALA A 101 -12.47 -3.69 -18.25
N ASP A 102 -12.97 -3.65 -17.02
CA ASP A 102 -13.22 -2.40 -16.29
C ASP A 102 -11.90 -1.78 -15.82
N ALA A 103 -10.88 -2.61 -15.55
CA ALA A 103 -9.57 -2.17 -15.12
C ALA A 103 -8.41 -2.98 -15.72
N LEU A 104 -7.27 -2.32 -15.94
CA LEU A 104 -5.97 -2.89 -16.28
C LEU A 104 -5.01 -2.68 -15.11
N VAL A 105 -4.49 -3.75 -14.54
CA VAL A 105 -3.54 -3.68 -13.40
C VAL A 105 -2.12 -3.87 -13.89
N THR A 106 -1.29 -2.84 -13.73
CA THR A 106 0.11 -2.77 -14.21
C THR A 106 0.96 -1.86 -13.33
N VAL A 107 2.26 -2.11 -13.23
CA VAL A 107 3.18 -1.17 -12.55
C VAL A 107 3.63 -0.02 -13.47
N ASN A 108 3.38 -0.10 -14.78
CA ASN A 108 3.89 0.84 -15.78
C ASN A 108 2.83 1.86 -16.24
N LEU A 109 2.22 2.59 -15.30
CA LEU A 109 1.09 3.51 -15.61
C LEU A 109 1.36 4.50 -16.75
N ARG A 110 2.60 5.00 -16.84
CA ARG A 110 2.99 6.01 -17.85
C ARG A 110 2.90 5.52 -19.30
N ASP A 111 2.88 4.21 -19.50
CA ASP A 111 2.85 3.60 -20.84
C ASP A 111 1.40 3.63 -21.41
N PHE A 112 0.42 4.02 -20.59
CA PHE A 112 -1.01 4.13 -20.91
C PHE A 112 -1.51 5.57 -20.74
N PRO A 113 -1.64 6.36 -21.82
CA PRO A 113 -2.07 7.75 -21.75
C PRO A 113 -3.51 7.91 -21.24
N THR A 114 -3.75 8.83 -20.30
CA THR A 114 -5.07 9.07 -19.68
C THR A 114 -6.17 9.31 -20.69
N ASP A 115 -5.95 10.17 -21.70
CA ASP A 115 -6.96 10.48 -22.72
C ASP A 115 -7.45 9.24 -23.49
N GLU A 116 -6.56 8.26 -23.73
CA GLU A 116 -6.93 7.01 -24.39
C GLU A 116 -7.69 6.08 -23.44
N MET A 117 -7.31 6.05 -22.17
CA MET A 117 -7.95 5.22 -21.15
C MET A 117 -9.37 5.69 -20.86
N ASP A 118 -9.57 7.01 -20.78
CA ASP A 118 -10.88 7.64 -20.65
C ASP A 118 -11.77 7.33 -21.87
N ARG A 119 -11.19 7.36 -23.09
CA ARG A 119 -11.91 7.01 -24.32
C ARG A 119 -12.37 5.56 -24.35
N LEU A 120 -11.57 4.66 -23.78
CA LEU A 120 -11.84 3.22 -23.74
C LEU A 120 -12.65 2.80 -22.51
N GLU A 121 -12.87 3.72 -21.56
CA GLU A 121 -13.53 3.46 -20.27
C GLU A 121 -12.81 2.36 -19.46
N ILE A 122 -11.47 2.34 -19.47
CA ILE A 122 -10.64 1.37 -18.73
C ILE A 122 -9.80 2.10 -17.69
N ASP A 123 -9.95 1.73 -16.41
CA ASP A 123 -9.09 2.24 -15.34
C ASP A 123 -7.71 1.55 -15.37
N VAL A 124 -6.63 2.32 -15.50
CA VAL A 124 -5.27 1.77 -15.38
C VAL A 124 -4.74 1.99 -13.97
N LEU A 125 -4.50 0.89 -13.25
CA LEU A 125 -4.27 0.91 -11.81
C LEU A 125 -2.93 0.27 -11.44
N HIS A 126 -2.21 0.93 -10.54
CA HIS A 126 -1.06 0.30 -9.87
C HIS A 126 -1.56 -0.81 -8.93
N PRO A 127 -0.82 -1.93 -8.74
CA PRO A 127 -1.25 -3.02 -7.86
C PRO A 127 -1.69 -2.58 -6.47
N GLU A 128 -0.96 -1.65 -5.84
CA GLU A 128 -1.35 -1.09 -4.54
C GLU A 128 -2.73 -0.42 -4.59
N GLN A 129 -2.97 0.41 -5.60
CA GLN A 129 -4.23 1.13 -5.77
C GLN A 129 -5.38 0.14 -6.03
N PHE A 130 -5.16 -0.87 -6.87
CA PHE A 130 -6.14 -1.92 -7.11
C PHE A 130 -6.45 -2.72 -5.83
N LEU A 131 -5.44 -3.12 -5.05
CA LEU A 131 -5.64 -3.81 -3.78
C LEU A 131 -6.46 -2.96 -2.79
N PHE A 132 -6.24 -1.65 -2.73
CA PHE A 132 -7.07 -0.74 -1.93
C PHE A 132 -8.50 -0.64 -2.44
N GLN A 133 -8.73 -0.61 -3.75
CA GLN A 133 -10.08 -0.61 -4.31
C GLN A 133 -10.83 -1.89 -3.96
N VAL A 134 -10.20 -3.06 -4.10
CA VAL A 134 -10.83 -4.33 -3.73
C VAL A 134 -11.10 -4.36 -2.21
N TRP A 135 -10.17 -3.85 -1.41
CA TRP A 135 -10.30 -3.83 0.05
C TRP A 135 -11.39 -2.88 0.55
N SER A 136 -11.59 -1.73 -0.11
CA SER A 136 -12.65 -0.79 0.25
C SER A 136 -14.05 -1.31 -0.09
N VAL A 137 -14.16 -2.24 -1.04
CA VAL A 137 -15.41 -2.92 -1.38
C VAL A 137 -15.78 -3.98 -0.34
N ASP A 138 -14.83 -4.84 0.05
CA ASP A 138 -15.07 -5.87 1.06
C ASP A 138 -13.82 -6.14 1.91
N ILE A 139 -13.78 -5.50 3.08
CA ILE A 139 -12.67 -5.56 4.02
C ILE A 139 -12.44 -6.98 4.53
N ASP A 140 -13.53 -7.66 4.90
CA ASP A 140 -13.47 -8.98 5.53
C ASP A 140 -13.10 -10.06 4.51
N ALA A 141 -13.65 -9.99 3.29
CA ALA A 141 -13.32 -10.95 2.23
C ALA A 141 -11.86 -10.82 1.77
N VAL A 142 -11.34 -9.61 1.58
CA VAL A 142 -9.91 -9.39 1.28
C VAL A 142 -9.02 -9.96 2.37
N ARG A 143 -9.36 -9.72 3.65
CA ARG A 143 -8.59 -10.27 4.76
C ARG A 143 -8.66 -11.80 4.81
N ALA A 144 -9.83 -12.38 4.54
CA ALA A 144 -9.98 -13.83 4.45
C ALA A 144 -9.12 -14.42 3.31
N ALA A 145 -9.10 -13.78 2.14
CA ALA A 145 -8.25 -14.17 1.02
C ALA A 145 -6.76 -14.14 1.39
N LEU A 146 -6.30 -13.06 2.03
CA LEU A 146 -4.91 -12.92 2.49
C LEU A 146 -4.54 -14.00 3.52
N LEU A 147 -5.41 -14.29 4.48
CA LEU A 147 -5.21 -15.36 5.45
C LEU A 147 -5.17 -16.74 4.78
N ARG A 148 -6.05 -16.98 3.80
CA ARG A 148 -6.06 -18.23 3.03
C ARG A 148 -4.76 -18.40 2.24
N ASP A 149 -4.27 -17.35 1.58
CA ASP A 149 -3.00 -17.38 0.88
C ASP A 149 -1.79 -17.58 1.82
N ALA A 150 -1.80 -16.97 3.01
CA ALA A 150 -0.75 -17.19 4.00
C ALA A 150 -0.74 -18.66 4.48
N THR A 151 -1.90 -19.19 4.86
CA THR A 151 -2.04 -20.54 5.45
C THR A 151 -1.78 -21.67 4.46
N ARG A 152 -2.01 -21.48 3.15
CA ARG A 152 -1.67 -22.50 2.13
C ARG A 152 -0.16 -22.64 1.88
N ARG A 153 0.65 -21.68 2.30
CA ARG A 153 2.11 -21.69 2.10
C ARG A 153 2.74 -22.61 3.13
N VAL A 154 3.24 -23.76 2.67
CA VAL A 154 3.84 -24.79 3.53
C VAL A 154 5.38 -24.82 3.48
N ARG A 155 5.99 -24.12 2.52
CA ARG A 155 7.44 -24.13 2.28
C ARG A 155 7.95 -22.74 1.84
N PRO A 156 8.36 -21.88 2.78
CA PRO A 156 8.20 -22.02 4.23
C PRO A 156 6.75 -21.77 4.69
N PRO A 157 6.35 -22.28 5.87
CA PRO A 157 5.16 -21.79 6.57
C PRO A 157 5.19 -20.27 6.68
N THR A 158 4.06 -19.62 6.41
CA THR A 158 3.95 -18.15 6.35
C THR A 158 2.71 -17.73 7.15
N ASN A 159 2.83 -16.72 8.01
CA ASN A 159 1.68 -16.07 8.65
C ASN A 159 1.22 -14.82 7.86
N LEU A 160 0.14 -14.14 8.30
CA LEU A 160 -0.35 -12.95 7.60
C LEU A 160 0.69 -11.82 7.57
N GLY A 161 1.35 -11.53 8.69
CA GLY A 161 2.41 -10.52 8.77
C GLY A 161 3.56 -10.82 7.82
N ASP A 162 4.03 -12.07 7.78
CA ASP A 162 5.09 -12.51 6.85
C ASP A 162 4.68 -12.31 5.37
N LEU A 163 3.40 -12.56 5.03
CA LEU A 163 2.88 -12.35 3.68
C LEU A 163 2.83 -10.85 3.34
N LEU A 164 2.31 -10.03 4.25
CA LEU A 164 2.22 -8.58 4.08
C LEU A 164 3.62 -7.95 3.95
N ALA A 165 4.59 -8.38 4.76
CA ALA A 165 5.99 -7.99 4.64
C ALA A 165 6.56 -8.29 3.24
N LYS A 166 6.20 -9.45 2.67
CA LYS A 166 6.60 -9.84 1.31
C LYS A 166 5.87 -9.08 0.19
N LEU A 167 4.74 -8.44 0.48
CA LEU A 167 4.02 -7.57 -0.45
C LEU A 167 4.50 -6.12 -0.37
N ALA A 168 5.02 -5.68 0.78
CA ALA A 168 5.42 -4.31 1.02
C ALA A 168 6.37 -3.72 -0.05
N PRO A 169 7.30 -4.45 -0.68
CA PRO A 169 8.11 -3.89 -1.77
C PRO A 169 7.32 -3.35 -2.98
N LEU A 170 6.09 -3.84 -3.20
CA LEU A 170 5.21 -3.41 -4.30
C LEU A 170 3.95 -2.67 -3.81
N ALA A 171 3.46 -2.97 -2.61
CA ALA A 171 2.27 -2.36 -2.05
C ALA A 171 2.43 -2.08 -0.54
N PRO A 172 3.38 -1.20 -0.16
CA PRO A 172 3.72 -0.97 1.24
C PRO A 172 2.62 -0.28 2.04
N THR A 173 1.90 0.67 1.44
CA THR A 173 0.81 1.36 2.14
C THR A 173 -0.33 0.39 2.39
N PHE A 174 -0.67 -0.44 1.40
CA PHE A 174 -1.68 -1.49 1.57
C PHE A 174 -1.26 -2.51 2.63
N ALA A 175 -0.03 -3.02 2.54
CA ALA A 175 0.46 -4.04 3.46
C ALA A 175 0.45 -3.56 4.92
N ASN A 176 0.95 -2.35 5.16
CA ASN A 176 0.94 -1.74 6.48
C ASN A 176 -0.48 -1.44 6.96
N ALA A 177 -1.37 -0.90 6.10
CA ALA A 177 -2.74 -0.60 6.50
C ALA A 177 -3.52 -1.85 6.93
N VAL A 178 -3.39 -2.96 6.18
CA VAL A 178 -4.01 -4.24 6.55
C VAL A 178 -3.41 -4.80 7.84
N HIS A 179 -2.09 -4.69 8.02
CA HIS A 179 -1.43 -5.14 9.24
C HIS A 179 -1.96 -4.38 10.47
N GLN A 180 -2.01 -3.05 10.39
CA GLN A 180 -2.52 -2.18 11.44
C GLN A 180 -4.00 -2.43 11.76
N TRP A 181 -4.81 -2.70 10.74
CA TRP A 181 -6.22 -3.05 10.92
C TRP A 181 -6.39 -4.36 11.71
N GLY A 182 -5.54 -5.36 11.44
CA GLY A 182 -5.55 -6.64 12.16
C GLY A 182 -5.16 -6.54 13.64
N GLU A 183 -4.31 -5.57 13.99
CA GLU A 183 -3.80 -5.30 15.34
C GLU A 183 -4.66 -4.27 16.12
N ALA A 184 -5.69 -3.69 15.49
CA ALA A 184 -6.63 -2.83 16.21
C ALA A 184 -7.49 -3.70 17.13
N PRO A 185 -7.67 -3.34 18.42
CA PRO A 185 -8.70 -3.98 19.23
C PRO A 185 -10.01 -3.88 18.47
N ARG A 186 -10.65 -5.02 18.18
CA ARG A 186 -12.04 -5.03 17.76
C ARG A 186 -12.82 -4.48 18.95
N ALA A 187 -12.96 -3.17 19.03
CA ALA A 187 -13.95 -2.59 19.92
C ALA A 187 -15.26 -3.23 19.50
N ASP A 188 -15.87 -4.00 20.40
CA ASP A 188 -17.26 -4.39 20.27
C ASP A 188 -18.01 -3.15 19.80
N ILE A 189 -18.62 -3.24 18.62
CA ILE A 189 -19.39 -2.17 18.02
C ILE A 189 -20.69 -2.08 18.83
N SER A 190 -20.59 -1.65 20.08
CA SER A 190 -21.72 -1.30 20.91
C SER A 190 -22.25 0.02 20.35
N ALA A 191 -23.38 -0.07 19.66
CA ALA A 191 -24.10 1.06 19.08
C ALA A 191 -24.79 1.94 20.15
N VAL A 192 -24.10 2.23 21.26
CA VAL A 192 -24.54 3.16 22.29
C VAL A 192 -23.40 4.14 22.55
N PRO A 193 -23.56 5.44 22.24
CA PRO A 193 -22.57 6.43 22.61
C PRO A 193 -22.61 6.58 24.14
N LEU A 194 -21.67 5.95 24.84
CA LEU A 194 -21.39 6.30 26.23
C LEU A 194 -20.62 7.62 26.20
N LEU A 195 -21.36 8.72 26.19
CA LEU A 195 -20.88 10.03 26.64
C LEU A 195 -20.51 9.91 28.12
N VAL A 196 -19.32 9.41 28.40
CA VAL A 196 -18.58 9.83 29.58
C VAL A 196 -17.66 10.92 29.07
N ALA A 197 -18.07 12.17 29.28
CA ALA A 197 -17.15 13.28 29.25
C ALA A 197 -16.07 12.98 30.28
N VAL A 198 -14.92 12.51 29.79
CA VAL A 198 -13.70 12.52 30.58
C VAL A 198 -13.25 13.98 30.54
N GLU A 199 -13.78 14.77 31.47
CA GLU A 199 -13.04 15.91 32.00
C GLU A 199 -11.81 15.31 32.70
N ASP A 200 -10.73 15.09 31.95
CA ASP A 200 -9.41 14.94 32.54
C ASP A 200 -8.50 15.97 31.90
N GLU A 201 -8.21 17.02 32.67
CA GLU A 201 -7.20 18.04 32.43
C GLU A 201 -5.80 17.41 32.49
N SER A 202 -5.53 16.45 31.61
CA SER A 202 -4.19 15.95 31.34
C SER A 202 -3.97 15.98 29.83
N THR A 203 -3.67 17.18 29.32
CA THR A 203 -2.90 17.30 28.08
C THR A 203 -1.75 16.27 28.14
N PRO A 204 -1.55 15.40 27.12
CA PRO A 204 -0.42 14.45 27.10
C PRO A 204 0.95 15.11 27.32
N ALA A 205 1.00 16.43 27.18
CA ALA A 205 2.16 17.28 27.46
C ALA A 205 2.75 17.16 28.88
N ALA A 206 1.98 16.71 29.89
CA ALA A 206 2.47 16.65 31.27
C ALA A 206 3.55 15.56 31.52
N GLY A 207 3.68 14.56 30.64
CA GLY A 207 4.70 13.51 30.72
C GLY A 207 6.03 13.83 30.02
N LEU A 208 6.11 14.93 29.26
CA LEU A 208 7.22 15.26 28.35
C LEU A 208 8.44 15.95 29.02
N ALA A 209 8.57 15.92 30.35
CA ALA A 209 9.61 16.68 31.05
C ALA A 209 11.05 16.18 30.78
N ILE A 210 11.22 14.95 30.27
CA ILE A 210 12.53 14.40 29.86
C ILE A 210 12.38 13.79 28.46
N PRO A 211 13.13 14.29 27.46
CA PRO A 211 13.15 13.67 26.13
C PRO A 211 13.58 12.20 26.19
N ASP A 212 12.71 11.29 25.74
CA ASP A 212 13.08 9.90 25.47
C ASP A 212 13.13 9.67 23.96
N LEU A 213 14.35 9.72 23.40
CA LEU A 213 14.56 9.50 21.98
C LEU A 213 14.45 8.03 21.57
N ARG A 214 14.29 7.09 22.52
CA ARG A 214 14.05 5.66 22.22
C ARG A 214 12.57 5.33 22.10
N ASP A 215 11.69 6.23 22.53
CA ASP A 215 10.26 6.17 22.28
C ASP A 215 9.93 6.96 20.98
N PRO A 216 9.48 6.27 19.91
CA PRO A 216 9.14 6.93 18.65
C PRO A 216 7.99 7.94 18.79
N LEU A 217 7.04 7.73 19.71
CA LEU A 217 5.94 8.67 19.91
C LEU A 217 6.43 9.98 20.52
N HIS A 218 7.34 9.90 21.50
CA HIS A 218 7.97 11.09 22.08
C HIS A 218 8.76 11.88 21.03
N VAL A 219 9.54 11.20 20.18
CA VAL A 219 10.25 11.85 19.06
C VAL A 219 9.26 12.55 18.13
N ALA A 220 8.17 11.89 17.73
CA ALA A 220 7.16 12.46 16.85
C ALA A 220 6.46 13.69 17.46
N MET A 221 6.08 13.61 18.74
CA MET A 221 5.45 14.71 19.47
C MET A 221 6.39 15.91 19.64
N MET A 222 7.65 15.67 20.00
CA MET A 222 8.65 16.73 20.12
C MET A 222 8.93 17.39 18.77
N TRP A 223 9.06 16.60 17.70
CA TRP A 223 9.26 17.12 16.36
C TRP A 223 8.07 17.95 15.90
N PHE A 224 6.84 17.44 16.08
CA PHE A 224 5.62 18.16 15.71
C PHE A 224 5.43 19.45 16.51
N GLY A 225 5.66 19.41 17.82
CA GLY A 225 5.58 20.61 18.68
C GLY A 225 6.68 21.64 18.41
N ALA A 226 7.76 21.25 17.74
CA ALA A 226 8.83 22.16 17.32
C ALA A 226 8.53 22.87 15.98
N LEU A 227 7.47 22.48 15.24
CA LEU A 227 6.96 23.26 14.12
C LEU A 227 6.28 24.52 14.68
N ASP A 228 6.97 25.65 14.65
CA ASP A 228 6.53 26.89 15.27
C ASP A 228 5.87 27.89 14.30
N GLY A 229 5.52 27.44 13.09
CA GLY A 229 4.92 28.29 12.04
C GLY A 229 5.81 29.47 11.58
N SER A 230 7.04 29.60 12.10
CA SER A 230 7.93 30.73 11.82
C SER A 230 8.75 30.56 10.54
N GLY A 231 8.72 29.36 9.94
CA GLY A 231 9.46 29.03 8.72
C GLY A 231 10.98 28.94 8.90
N ALA A 232 11.49 28.95 10.13
CA ALA A 232 12.91 28.74 10.43
C ALA A 232 13.11 27.40 11.18
N PRO A 233 14.08 26.56 10.80
CA PRO A 233 14.37 25.34 11.53
C PRO A 233 14.81 25.66 12.97
N ASN A 234 14.07 25.20 13.97
CA ASN A 234 14.56 25.10 15.33
C ASN A 234 15.61 23.96 15.41
N ALA A 235 16.63 24.11 16.27
CA ALA A 235 17.63 23.07 16.53
C ALA A 235 17.02 21.70 16.83
N ALA A 236 15.88 21.65 17.53
CA ALA A 236 15.15 20.41 17.78
C ALA A 236 14.70 19.70 16.50
N LEU A 237 14.18 20.43 15.50
CA LEU A 237 13.77 19.85 14.22
C LEU A 237 14.97 19.24 13.50
N VAL A 238 16.10 19.93 13.50
CA VAL A 238 17.34 19.45 12.87
C VAL A 238 17.87 18.20 13.57
N GLU A 239 17.90 18.17 14.90
CA GLU A 239 18.41 17.03 15.68
C GLU A 239 17.51 15.79 15.59
N LEU A 240 16.19 15.98 15.51
CA LEU A 240 15.21 14.90 15.46
C LEU A 240 14.96 14.36 14.05
N THR A 241 15.47 15.02 13.00
CA THR A 241 15.30 14.60 11.60
C THR A 241 16.53 13.85 11.10
N LEU A 242 16.32 12.71 10.42
CA LEU A 242 17.42 11.89 9.91
C LEU A 242 18.24 12.63 8.84
N ASN A 243 17.56 13.31 7.91
CA ASN A 243 18.17 14.14 6.88
C ASN A 243 17.49 15.52 6.81
N PRO A 244 17.92 16.49 7.63
CA PRO A 244 17.33 17.83 7.66
C PRO A 244 17.40 18.55 6.31
N GLY A 245 18.43 18.28 5.50
CA GLY A 245 18.59 18.89 4.18
C GLY A 245 17.45 18.55 3.20
N ALA A 246 16.79 17.41 3.37
CA ALA A 246 15.62 17.03 2.58
C ALA A 246 14.35 17.81 2.97
N PHE A 247 14.30 18.37 4.18
CA PHE A 247 13.18 19.19 4.67
C PHE A 247 13.36 20.68 4.39
N GLY A 248 14.59 21.13 4.11
CA GLY A 248 14.89 22.53 3.86
C GLY A 248 14.66 23.39 5.11
N ASP A 249 13.74 24.33 5.01
CA ASP A 249 13.32 25.21 6.11
C ASP A 249 12.14 24.66 6.94
N PHE A 250 11.67 23.45 6.61
CA PHE A 250 10.49 22.79 7.19
C PHE A 250 9.15 23.50 6.89
N GLY A 251 9.12 24.54 6.05
CA GLY A 251 7.89 25.30 5.74
C GLY A 251 6.81 24.43 5.11
N TRP A 252 7.16 23.60 4.12
CA TRP A 252 6.21 22.68 3.49
C TRP A 252 5.62 21.65 4.47
N ALA A 253 6.39 21.27 5.50
CA ALA A 253 5.92 20.31 6.50
C ALA A 253 4.92 20.96 7.46
N ASN A 254 5.15 22.22 7.80
CA ASN A 254 4.19 23.04 8.53
C ASN A 254 2.88 23.19 7.73
N ASP A 255 2.98 23.54 6.45
CA ASP A 255 1.81 23.68 5.56
C ASP A 255 1.04 22.35 5.40
N LEU A 256 1.75 21.22 5.28
CA LEU A 256 1.15 19.90 5.15
C LEU A 256 0.37 19.47 6.40
N LEU A 257 0.83 19.86 7.59
CA LEU A 257 0.23 19.49 8.88
C LEU A 257 -0.67 20.57 9.47
N GLU A 258 -0.93 21.65 8.75
CA GLU A 258 -1.85 22.69 9.18
C GLU A 258 -3.27 22.11 9.40
N GLY A 259 -3.82 22.28 10.60
CA GLY A 259 -5.14 21.74 10.97
C GLY A 259 -5.17 20.24 11.27
N PHE A 260 -4.00 19.60 11.43
CA PHE A 260 -3.86 18.20 11.84
C PHE A 260 -3.45 18.06 13.31
N GLY A 261 -4.02 17.07 13.98
CA GLY A 261 -3.55 16.57 15.29
C GLY A 261 -2.75 15.28 15.14
N ILE A 262 -1.77 15.08 16.02
CA ILE A 262 -0.98 13.85 16.10
C ILE A 262 -1.74 12.77 16.87
N ALA A 263 -1.88 11.58 16.28
CA ALA A 263 -2.48 10.44 16.96
C ALA A 263 -1.50 9.83 17.96
N SER A 264 -1.97 9.48 19.16
CA SER A 264 -1.15 8.89 20.24
C SER A 264 -0.80 7.40 20.03
N ARG A 265 -0.70 6.93 18.78
CA ARG A 265 -0.40 5.53 18.46
C ARG A 265 0.74 5.44 17.44
N VAL A 266 1.64 4.51 17.71
CA VAL A 266 2.75 4.13 16.83
C VAL A 266 2.41 2.81 16.17
N PHE A 267 2.66 2.73 14.87
CA PHE A 267 2.43 1.54 14.08
C PHE A 267 3.76 1.03 13.50
N PRO A 268 4.26 -0.13 13.94
CA PRO A 268 5.44 -0.74 13.34
C PRO A 268 5.23 -1.02 11.85
N ALA A 269 6.29 -0.88 11.05
CA ALA A 269 6.26 -1.32 9.67
C ALA A 269 6.23 -2.85 9.62
N VAL A 270 5.38 -3.39 8.75
CA VAL A 270 5.20 -4.84 8.64
C VAL A 270 6.46 -5.54 8.09
N ASP A 271 7.33 -4.81 7.38
CA ASP A 271 8.55 -5.31 6.76
C ASP A 271 9.85 -4.89 7.47
N SER A 272 9.78 -4.19 8.61
CA SER A 272 10.97 -3.81 9.39
C SER A 272 10.65 -3.40 10.84
N ASP A 273 11.42 -3.93 11.79
CA ASP A 273 11.36 -3.53 13.21
C ASP A 273 12.00 -2.15 13.48
N ASP A 274 12.75 -1.62 12.51
CA ASP A 274 13.48 -0.35 12.62
C ASP A 274 12.72 0.82 11.97
N ILE A 275 11.50 0.57 11.51
CA ILE A 275 10.63 1.58 10.90
C ILE A 275 9.28 1.56 11.59
N CYS A 276 8.75 2.74 11.88
CA CYS A 276 7.38 2.86 12.33
C CYS A 276 6.71 4.12 11.78
N PHE A 277 5.40 4.16 11.92
CA PHE A 277 4.54 5.23 11.42
C PHE A 277 3.75 5.83 12.58
N VAL A 278 3.64 7.16 12.56
CA VAL A 278 2.70 7.91 13.39
C VAL A 278 1.73 8.64 12.48
N HIS A 279 0.45 8.61 12.84
CA HIS A 279 -0.61 9.19 12.02
C HIS A 279 -0.91 10.61 12.48
N PHE A 280 -1.20 11.45 11.50
CA PHE A 280 -1.80 12.76 11.67
C PHE A 280 -3.20 12.69 11.07
N VAL A 281 -4.19 13.13 11.85
CA VAL A 281 -5.59 13.18 11.43
C VAL A 281 -6.14 14.59 11.61
N PRO A 282 -7.08 15.05 10.77
CA PRO A 282 -7.64 16.39 10.89
C PRO A 282 -8.20 16.65 12.29
N GLU A 283 -8.00 17.84 12.85
CA GLU A 283 -8.52 18.19 14.18
C GLU A 283 -10.04 18.09 14.26
N ALA A 284 -10.75 18.42 13.18
CA ALA A 284 -12.20 18.25 13.06
C ALA A 284 -12.66 16.78 13.22
N ALA A 285 -11.79 15.81 12.90
CA ALA A 285 -12.06 14.39 13.06
C ALA A 285 -11.89 13.89 14.51
N HIS A 286 -11.19 14.63 15.38
CA HIS A 286 -11.05 14.26 16.79
C HIS A 286 -12.38 14.46 17.57
N ALA A 287 -13.28 15.30 17.07
CA ALA A 287 -14.60 15.54 17.69
C ALA A 287 -15.65 14.49 17.32
N ALA A 288 -15.42 13.70 16.26
CA ALA A 288 -16.34 12.66 15.79
C ALA A 288 -15.66 11.28 15.91
N GLN A 289 -16.20 10.40 16.75
CA GLN A 289 -15.79 8.99 16.84
C GLN A 289 -15.74 8.36 15.43
N ALA A 290 -14.55 8.22 14.86
CA ALA A 290 -14.39 7.85 13.47
C ALA A 290 -13.55 6.58 13.33
N PHE A 291 -14.18 5.44 13.58
CA PHE A 291 -13.63 4.11 13.27
C PHE A 291 -14.33 3.43 12.08
N GLY A 292 -15.14 4.17 11.30
CA GLY A 292 -16.04 3.55 10.32
C GLY A 292 -15.76 3.80 8.84
N SER A 293 -14.95 4.79 8.45
CA SER A 293 -14.87 5.16 7.02
C SER A 293 -13.67 6.03 6.61
N PHE A 294 -12.57 6.02 7.37
CA PHE A 294 -11.35 6.68 6.87
C PHE A 294 -10.70 5.79 5.81
N ILE A 295 -11.21 5.89 4.59
CA ILE A 295 -10.36 5.77 3.41
C ILE A 295 -9.21 6.75 3.65
N LEU A 296 -7.97 6.29 3.53
CA LEU A 296 -6.72 6.98 3.91
C LEU A 296 -6.47 8.35 3.23
N SER A 297 -7.44 8.91 2.51
CA SER A 297 -7.31 10.15 1.74
C SER A 297 -6.88 11.35 2.61
N ASP A 298 -7.38 11.43 3.84
CA ASP A 298 -7.13 12.59 4.72
C ASP A 298 -6.16 12.30 5.86
N VAL A 299 -5.40 11.20 5.80
CA VAL A 299 -4.35 10.90 6.79
C VAL A 299 -3.00 11.38 6.27
N VAL A 300 -2.14 11.91 7.15
CA VAL A 300 -0.72 12.11 6.86
C VAL A 300 0.07 11.18 7.77
N PHE A 301 1.10 10.53 7.23
CA PHE A 301 1.99 9.65 7.95
C PHE A 301 3.32 10.33 8.18
N MET A 302 3.80 10.26 9.41
CA MET A 302 5.21 10.47 9.72
C MET A 302 5.90 9.12 9.78
N THR A 303 6.95 8.97 8.98
CA THR A 303 7.83 7.80 9.03
C THR A 303 8.99 8.10 9.97
N LEU A 304 9.18 7.26 10.97
CA LEU A 304 10.33 7.28 11.86
C LEU A 304 11.23 6.08 11.60
N VAL A 305 12.54 6.31 11.71
CA VAL A 305 13.57 5.28 11.52
C VAL A 305 14.40 5.18 12.78
N LYS A 306 14.65 3.96 13.22
CA LYS A 306 15.56 3.64 14.31
C LYS A 306 16.99 3.64 13.80
N ILE A 307 17.87 4.38 14.46
CA ILE A 307 19.30 4.42 14.15
C ILE A 307 20.10 3.50 15.08
N GLU A 308 21.39 3.30 14.79
CA GLU A 308 22.24 2.30 15.47
C GLU A 308 22.31 2.42 17.00
N ASP A 309 22.17 3.63 17.55
CA ASP A 309 22.18 3.88 19.01
C ASP A 309 20.86 3.51 19.73
N GLY A 310 19.88 3.05 18.95
CA GLY A 310 18.54 2.64 19.39
C GLY A 310 17.55 3.80 19.52
N THR A 311 17.91 5.02 19.14
CA THR A 311 17.01 6.18 19.10
C THR A 311 16.29 6.30 17.76
N TRP A 312 15.20 7.07 17.73
CA TRP A 312 14.39 7.30 16.54
C TRP A 312 14.62 8.68 15.94
N ARG A 313 14.51 8.78 14.61
CA ARG A 313 14.55 10.04 13.86
C ARG A 313 13.43 10.09 12.83
N VAL A 314 12.90 11.28 12.60
CA VAL A 314 11.92 11.54 11.53
C VAL A 314 12.63 11.41 10.19
N TRP A 315 12.16 10.49 9.35
CA TRP A 315 12.66 10.28 8.00
C TRP A 315 11.90 11.10 6.96
N GLY A 316 10.58 11.21 7.12
CA GLY A 316 9.72 11.88 6.13
C GLY A 316 8.27 12.02 6.58
N LEU A 317 7.54 12.89 5.88
CA LEU A 317 6.08 13.03 5.95
C LEU A 317 5.47 12.70 4.58
N GLY A 318 4.27 12.12 4.56
CA GLY A 318 3.56 11.89 3.30
C GLY A 318 2.21 11.21 3.45
N LYS A 319 1.54 10.98 2.31
CA LYS A 319 0.25 10.28 2.21
C LYS A 319 0.38 8.76 2.09
N ALA A 320 1.61 8.24 2.06
CA ALA A 320 1.91 6.83 1.87
C ALA A 320 2.86 6.34 2.97
N MET A 321 2.81 5.04 3.25
CA MET A 321 3.77 4.38 4.14
C MET A 321 4.82 3.69 3.26
N PRO A 322 6.07 4.18 3.21
CA PRO A 322 7.11 3.57 2.38
C PRO A 322 7.52 2.18 2.91
N SER A 323 7.95 1.31 2.00
CA SER A 323 8.62 0.05 2.36
C SER A 323 10.00 0.32 2.96
N ALA A 324 10.52 -0.66 3.72
CA ALA A 324 11.88 -0.62 4.23
C ALA A 324 12.92 -0.44 3.12
N GLY A 325 12.72 -1.10 1.97
CA GLY A 325 13.58 -0.96 0.82
C GLY A 325 13.57 0.44 0.19
N GLN A 326 12.52 1.24 0.35
CA GLN A 326 12.46 2.64 -0.11
C GLN A 326 13.13 3.59 0.89
N VAL A 327 12.95 3.35 2.19
CA VAL A 327 13.54 4.13 3.28
C VAL A 327 15.07 3.98 3.28
N PHE A 328 15.58 2.74 3.35
CA PHE A 328 17.01 2.49 3.49
C PHE A 328 17.83 2.66 2.19
N ARG A 329 17.20 2.74 1.01
CA ARG A 329 17.90 3.11 -0.24
C ARG A 329 18.10 4.63 -0.40
N ARG A 330 17.35 5.43 0.36
CA ARG A 330 17.34 6.91 0.28
C ARG A 330 17.89 7.58 1.53
N ALA A 331 18.13 6.83 2.61
CA ALA A 331 18.88 7.25 3.78
C ALA A 331 20.39 7.26 3.48
#